data_AF-A0A2N2FAN2-F1
#
_entry.id   AF-A0A2N2FAN2-F1
#
_cell.length_a   1.000
_cell.length_b   1.000
_cell.length_c   1.000
_cell.angle_alpha   90.00
_cell.angle_beta   90.00
_cell.angle_gamma   90.00
#
_symmetry.space_group_name_H-M   'P 1'
#
loop_
_entity.id
_entity.type
_entity.pdbx_description
1 polymer ?
#
loop_
_entity_poly.entity_id
_entity_poly.type
_entity_poly.pdbx_seq_one_letter_code
_entity_poly.pdbx_strand_id
1 'polypeptide(L)'
;MKIRICLLAVIFFLLCGPIAQAQEYGKIRALKQRAAFVTNQKNDFVARVLTSYKIPYERNSQGAVVRINIEKTWFDITAIDIVPVLQESADKRQHVTAHELYFYTAGGILNLVSELIIR
;
A
#
# COMPACT_ATOMS: atom_id res chain seq x y z
N MET A 1 -10.86 -59.29 -5.90
CA MET A 1 -9.68 -58.39 -5.95
C MET A 1 -9.91 -57.08 -6.70
N LYS A 2 -10.66 -57.05 -7.82
CA LYS A 2 -10.86 -55.84 -8.65
C LYS A 2 -11.49 -54.64 -7.93
N ILE A 3 -12.48 -54.87 -7.05
CA ILE A 3 -13.18 -53.80 -6.30
C ILE A 3 -12.26 -53.09 -5.30
N ARG A 4 -11.34 -53.82 -4.64
CA ARG A 4 -10.39 -53.23 -3.67
C ARG A 4 -9.36 -52.33 -4.35
N ILE A 5 -8.99 -52.63 -5.59
CA ILE A 5 -8.06 -51.83 -6.41
C ILE A 5 -8.73 -50.54 -6.87
N CYS A 6 -10.00 -50.60 -7.32
CA CYS A 6 -10.74 -49.39 -7.67
C CYS A 6 -10.96 -48.45 -6.47
N LEU A 7 -11.24 -49.01 -5.29
CA LEU A 7 -11.44 -48.22 -4.07
C LEU A 7 -10.15 -47.48 -3.64
N LEU A 8 -9.00 -48.13 -3.77
CA LEU A 8 -7.69 -47.53 -3.51
C LEU A 8 -7.35 -46.40 -4.49
N ALA A 9 -7.70 -46.54 -5.78
CA ALA A 9 -7.48 -45.51 -6.78
C ALA A 9 -8.35 -44.26 -6.54
N VAL A 10 -9.59 -44.42 -6.09
CA VAL A 10 -10.49 -43.31 -5.75
C VAL A 10 -10.01 -42.56 -4.51
N ILE A 11 -9.55 -43.28 -3.49
CA ILE A 11 -8.96 -42.67 -2.28
C ILE A 11 -7.69 -41.88 -2.63
N PHE A 12 -6.84 -42.41 -3.52
CA PHE A 12 -5.63 -41.72 -3.97
C PHE A 12 -5.94 -40.44 -4.77
N PHE A 13 -6.99 -40.44 -5.60
CA PHE A 13 -7.44 -39.25 -6.34
C PHE A 13 -8.01 -38.16 -5.42
N LEU A 14 -8.74 -38.54 -4.36
CA LEU A 14 -9.32 -37.59 -3.41
C LEU A 14 -8.28 -36.90 -2.52
N LEU A 15 -7.13 -37.54 -2.28
CA LEU A 15 -6.07 -37.00 -1.42
C LEU A 15 -5.10 -36.06 -2.16
N CYS A 16 -4.97 -36.16 -3.48
CA CYS A 16 -3.99 -35.37 -4.27
C CYS A 16 -4.52 -34.01 -4.78
N GLY A 17 -5.83 -33.81 -4.89
CA GLY A 17 -6.43 -32.57 -5.42
C GLY A 17 -6.36 -31.31 -4.54
N PRO A 18 -6.53 -31.36 -3.21
CA PRO A 18 -6.77 -30.14 -2.41
C PRO A 18 -5.50 -29.34 -2.08
N ILE A 19 -4.31 -29.95 -2.22
CA ILE A 19 -3.04 -29.34 -1.80
C ILE A 19 -2.64 -28.19 -2.73
N ALA A 20 -2.84 -28.34 -4.05
CA ALA A 20 -2.51 -27.32 -5.03
C ALA A 20 -3.41 -26.07 -4.90
N GLN A 21 -4.71 -26.27 -4.65
CA GLN A 21 -5.67 -25.16 -4.50
C GLN A 21 -5.49 -24.39 -3.19
N ALA A 22 -5.13 -25.06 -2.10
CA ALA A 22 -4.83 -24.41 -0.82
C ALA A 22 -3.61 -23.48 -0.92
N GLN A 23 -2.59 -23.88 -1.67
CA GLN A 23 -1.40 -23.05 -1.90
C GLN A 23 -1.71 -21.77 -2.69
N GLU A 24 -2.56 -21.86 -3.71
CA GLU A 24 -2.96 -20.71 -4.52
C GLU A 24 -3.84 -19.72 -3.74
N TYR A 25 -4.79 -20.25 -2.96
CA TYR A 25 -5.61 -19.43 -2.06
C TYR A 25 -4.76 -18.71 -1.00
N GLY A 26 -3.76 -19.39 -0.44
CA GLY A 26 -2.80 -18.80 0.50
C GLY A 26 -2.02 -17.62 -0.10
N LYS A 27 -1.57 -17.76 -1.35
CA LYS A 27 -0.87 -16.68 -2.09
C LYS A 27 -1.77 -15.46 -2.33
N ILE A 28 -3.01 -15.68 -2.78
CA ILE A 28 -3.98 -14.60 -3.01
C ILE A 28 -4.29 -13.85 -1.70
N ARG A 29 -4.48 -14.57 -0.60
CA ARG A 29 -4.72 -13.96 0.72
C ARG A 29 -3.52 -13.13 1.16
N ALA A 30 -2.31 -13.67 1.05
CA ALA A 30 -1.09 -12.95 1.40
C ALA A 30 -0.92 -11.66 0.56
N LEU A 31 -1.23 -11.73 -0.74
CA LEU A 31 -1.21 -10.57 -1.63
C LEU A 31 -2.21 -9.49 -1.19
N LYS A 32 -3.46 -9.87 -0.87
CA LYS A 32 -4.48 -8.95 -0.38
C LYS A 32 -4.07 -8.29 0.94
N GLN A 33 -3.53 -9.07 1.87
CA GLN A 33 -3.02 -8.55 3.14
C GLN A 33 -1.86 -7.57 2.93
N ARG A 34 -0.94 -7.89 2.02
CA ARG A 34 0.18 -7.00 1.68
C ARG A 34 -0.31 -5.71 1.03
N ALA A 35 -1.26 -5.78 0.10
CA ALA A 35 -1.86 -4.61 -0.54
C ALA A 35 -2.52 -3.70 0.51
N ALA A 36 -3.34 -4.27 1.41
CA ALA A 36 -3.97 -3.52 2.49
C ALA A 36 -2.94 -2.87 3.43
N PHE A 37 -1.89 -3.61 3.80
CA PHE A 37 -0.80 -3.08 4.62
C PHE A 37 -0.10 -1.89 3.94
N VAL A 38 0.27 -2.02 2.67
CA VAL A 38 0.93 -0.94 1.92
C VAL A 38 0.03 0.27 1.77
N THR A 39 -1.26 0.08 1.49
CA THR A 39 -2.23 1.17 1.42
C THR A 39 -2.32 1.93 2.74
N ASN A 40 -2.44 1.21 3.86
CA ASN A 40 -2.48 1.83 5.19
C ASN A 40 -1.18 2.58 5.49
N GLN A 41 -0.03 1.97 5.19
CA GLN A 41 1.30 2.57 5.38
C GLN A 41 1.44 3.88 4.58
N LYS A 42 1.00 3.91 3.32
CA LYS A 42 1.01 5.12 2.48
C LYS A 42 0.07 6.20 3.05
N ASN A 43 -1.15 5.83 3.41
CA ASN A 43 -2.13 6.75 3.98
C ASN A 43 -1.65 7.39 5.28
N ASP A 44 -1.10 6.56 6.19
CA ASP A 44 -0.56 7.03 7.45
C ASP A 44 0.68 7.90 7.29
N PHE A 45 1.51 7.61 6.29
CA PHE A 45 2.67 8.44 5.96
C PHE A 45 2.26 9.84 5.53
N VAL A 46 1.35 9.98 4.56
CA VAL A 46 0.87 11.29 4.07
C VAL A 46 0.34 12.11 5.23
N ALA A 47 -0.48 11.50 6.07
CA ALA A 47 -1.10 12.22 7.15
C ALA A 47 -0.13 12.56 8.29
N ARG A 48 0.87 11.72 8.57
CA ARG A 48 2.00 12.07 9.44
C ARG A 48 2.77 13.27 8.90
N VAL A 49 3.03 13.30 7.60
CA VAL A 49 3.67 14.44 6.93
C VAL A 49 2.83 15.70 7.17
N LEU A 50 1.56 15.70 6.79
CA LEU A 50 0.69 16.87 6.97
C LEU A 50 0.59 17.31 8.45
N THR A 51 0.50 16.38 9.40
CA THR A 51 0.54 16.68 10.83
C THR A 51 1.87 17.32 11.25
N SER A 52 3.01 16.83 10.76
CA SER A 52 4.34 17.38 11.07
C SER A 52 4.47 18.83 10.58
N TYR A 53 3.92 19.15 9.41
CA TYR A 53 3.90 20.50 8.85
C TYR A 53 2.71 21.35 9.33
N LYS A 54 1.90 20.83 10.27
CA LYS A 54 0.71 21.50 10.82
C LYS A 54 -0.32 21.92 9.75
N ILE A 55 -0.40 21.17 8.66
CA ILE A 55 -1.39 21.38 7.60
C ILE A 55 -2.67 20.65 8.01
N PRO A 56 -3.82 21.34 8.16
CA PRO A 56 -5.09 20.67 8.47
C PRO A 56 -5.56 19.79 7.31
N TYR A 57 -6.10 18.61 7.62
CA TYR A 57 -6.58 17.65 6.61
C TYR A 57 -7.76 16.83 7.12
N GLU A 58 -8.52 16.27 6.18
CA GLU A 58 -9.59 15.30 6.45
C GLU A 58 -9.23 13.94 5.85
N ARG A 59 -9.57 12.86 6.57
CA ARG A 59 -9.42 11.48 6.11
C ARG A 59 -10.78 10.83 5.88
N ASN A 60 -10.85 9.92 4.91
CA ASN A 60 -12.01 9.05 4.75
C ASN A 60 -11.95 7.82 5.69
N SER A 61 -12.96 6.94 5.59
CA SER A 61 -13.04 5.70 6.38
C SER A 61 -11.90 4.69 6.12
N GLN A 62 -11.17 4.85 5.01
CA GLN A 62 -10.00 4.03 4.65
C GLN A 62 -8.68 4.68 5.10
N GLY A 63 -8.76 5.83 5.80
CA GLY A 63 -7.60 6.59 6.28
C GLY A 63 -6.91 7.43 5.21
N ALA A 64 -7.40 7.46 3.97
CA ALA A 64 -6.83 8.27 2.90
C ALA A 64 -7.19 9.74 3.10
N VAL A 65 -6.23 10.64 2.87
CA VAL A 65 -6.46 12.09 2.90
C VAL A 65 -7.30 12.50 1.69
N VAL A 66 -8.45 13.10 1.95
CA VAL A 66 -9.42 13.51 0.91
C VAL A 66 -9.54 15.03 0.79
N ARG A 67 -9.13 15.78 1.82
CA ARG A 67 -9.06 17.25 1.76
C ARG A 67 -7.88 17.78 2.54
N ILE A 68 -7.34 18.89 2.09
CA ILE A 68 -6.32 19.67 2.82
C ILE A 68 -6.73 21.14 2.87
N ASN A 69 -6.42 21.80 3.98
CA ASN A 69 -6.63 23.23 4.14
C ASN A 69 -5.31 23.97 3.92
N ILE A 70 -5.30 24.90 2.98
CA ILE A 70 -4.20 25.83 2.76
C ILE A 70 -4.78 27.23 2.83
N GLU A 71 -4.23 28.06 3.71
CA GLU A 71 -4.61 29.47 3.85
C GLU A 71 -6.13 29.69 4.03
N LYS A 72 -6.80 28.81 4.80
CA LYS A 72 -8.24 28.81 5.06
C LYS A 72 -9.12 28.33 3.90
N THR A 73 -8.54 27.94 2.78
CA THR A 73 -9.26 27.31 1.66
C THR A 73 -9.09 25.80 1.73
N TRP A 74 -10.20 25.07 1.64
CA TRP A 74 -10.21 23.61 1.55
C TRP A 74 -10.11 23.17 0.09
N PHE A 75 -9.19 22.24 -0.17
CA PHE A 75 -8.99 21.63 -1.48
C PHE A 75 -9.34 20.15 -1.41
N ASP A 76 -10.24 19.71 -2.28
CA ASP A 76 -10.54 18.28 -2.47
C ASP A 76 -9.38 17.62 -3.22
N ILE A 77 -8.91 16.51 -2.66
CA ILE A 77 -7.79 15.72 -3.20
C ILE A 77 -8.34 14.56 -4.02
N THR A 78 -7.91 14.48 -5.27
CA THR A 78 -8.29 13.41 -6.21
C THR A 78 -7.25 12.29 -6.26
N ALA A 79 -5.97 12.63 -6.11
CA ALA A 79 -4.86 11.69 -6.09
C ALA A 79 -3.68 12.25 -5.28
N ILE A 80 -2.83 11.35 -4.80
CA ILE A 80 -1.60 11.70 -4.07
C ILE A 80 -0.46 10.82 -4.59
N ASP A 81 0.57 11.47 -5.13
CA ASP A 81 1.83 10.80 -5.46
C ASP A 81 2.86 11.05 -4.35
N ILE A 82 3.62 10.01 -4.03
CA ILE A 82 4.70 10.04 -3.05
C ILE A 82 5.96 9.58 -3.78
N VAL A 83 6.88 10.51 -4.03
CA VAL A 83 8.10 10.26 -4.81
C VAL A 83 9.30 10.31 -3.86
N PRO A 84 10.05 9.21 -3.69
CA PRO A 84 11.24 9.22 -2.87
C PRO A 84 12.36 10.02 -3.56
N VAL A 85 13.01 10.89 -2.80
CA VAL A 85 14.22 11.59 -3.21
C VAL A 85 15.41 10.75 -2.76
N LEU A 86 16.22 10.31 -3.72
CA LEU A 86 17.38 9.47 -3.49
C LEU A 86 18.65 10.31 -3.45
N GLN A 87 19.49 10.07 -2.44
CA GLN A 87 20.85 10.62 -2.39
C GLN A 87 21.86 9.47 -2.40
N GLU A 88 22.90 9.63 -3.22
CA GLU A 88 24.03 8.71 -3.25
C GLU A 88 24.96 8.99 -2.07
N SER A 89 25.18 7.97 -1.25
CA SER A 89 26.16 8.01 -0.15
C SER A 89 27.58 7.83 -0.68
N ALA A 90 28.59 8.17 0.14
CA ALA A 90 30.01 7.97 -0.19
C ALA A 90 30.34 6.51 -0.60
N ASP A 91 29.55 5.54 -0.11
CA ASP A 91 29.68 4.11 -0.41
C ASP A 91 28.92 3.66 -1.68
N LYS A 92 28.46 4.60 -2.52
CA LYS A 92 27.64 4.36 -3.72
C LYS A 92 26.29 3.68 -3.47
N ARG A 93 25.81 3.68 -2.22
CA ARG A 93 24.46 3.19 -1.88
C ARG A 93 23.47 4.35 -1.95
N GLN A 94 22.33 4.13 -2.60
CA GLN A 94 21.23 5.09 -2.62
C GLN A 94 20.40 4.96 -1.35
N HIS A 95 20.14 6.08 -0.69
CA HIS A 95 19.24 6.15 0.47
C HIS A 95 18.15 7.18 0.19
N VAL A 96 16.95 6.92 0.70
CA VAL A 96 15.85 7.88 0.63
C VAL A 96 16.08 8.94 1.70
N THR A 97 16.26 10.19 1.28
CA THR A 97 16.53 11.32 2.18
C THR A 97 15.30 12.20 2.40
N ALA A 98 14.40 12.22 1.43
CA ALA A 98 13.13 12.94 1.51
C ALA A 98 12.07 12.26 0.63
N HIS A 99 10.85 12.76 0.71
CA HIS A 99 9.75 12.42 -0.17
C HIS A 99 9.09 13.70 -0.68
N GLU A 100 8.87 13.78 -1.98
CA GLU A 100 7.99 14.79 -2.58
C GLU A 100 6.58 14.24 -2.62
N LEU A 101 5.63 14.99 -2.08
CA LEU A 101 4.22 14.68 -2.09
C LEU A 101 3.51 15.63 -3.04
N TYR A 102 2.85 15.07 -4.05
CA TYR A 102 2.01 15.82 -4.99
C TYR A 102 0.55 15.54 -4.71
N PHE A 103 -0.20 16.57 -4.34
CA PHE A 103 -1.63 16.50 -4.09
C PHE A 103 -2.37 17.08 -5.30
N TYR A 104 -3.08 16.22 -6.01
CA TYR A 104 -3.86 16.61 -7.19
C TYR A 104 -5.24 17.10 -6.74
N THR A 105 -5.63 18.28 -7.23
CA THR A 105 -6.91 18.92 -6.94
C THR A 105 -7.56 19.37 -8.24
N ALA A 106 -8.84 19.79 -8.18
CA ALA A 106 -9.49 20.39 -9.35
C ALA A 106 -8.84 21.71 -9.82
N GLY A 107 -8.15 22.42 -8.92
CA GLY A 107 -7.51 23.71 -9.18
C GLY A 107 -6.02 23.62 -9.57
N GLY A 108 -5.45 22.42 -9.61
CA GLY A 108 -4.03 22.20 -9.91
C GLY A 108 -3.35 21.24 -8.92
N ILE A 109 -2.02 21.24 -8.93
CA ILE A 109 -1.19 20.35 -8.12
C ILE A 109 -0.51 21.16 -7.02
N LEU A 110 -0.61 20.66 -5.78
CA LEU A 110 0.08 21.20 -4.62
C LEU A 110 1.27 20.28 -4.30
N ASN A 111 2.45 20.84 -4.07
CA ASN A 111 3.68 20.07 -3.81
C ASN A 111 4.18 20.33 -2.38
N LEU A 112 4.60 19.28 -1.68
CA LEU A 112 5.26 19.33 -0.38
C LEU A 112 6.47 18.40 -0.35
N VAL A 113 7.65 18.94 -0.07
CA VAL A 113 8.86 18.15 0.20
C VAL A 113 8.94 17.83 1.69
N SER A 114 9.06 16.55 2.03
CA SER A 114 9.18 16.08 3.41
C SER A 114 10.44 15.27 3.65
N GLU A 115 11.22 15.64 4.66
CA GLU A 115 12.37 14.86 5.14
C GLU A 115 11.96 13.61 5.94
N LEU A 116 10.65 13.39 6.14
CA LEU A 116 10.18 12.19 6.82
C LEU A 116 10.33 10.97 5.92
N ILE A 117 10.79 9.87 6.51
CA ILE A 117 10.98 8.59 5.83
C ILE A 117 9.74 7.71 6.04
N ILE A 118 9.31 7.03 4.97
CA ILE A 118 8.29 5.98 5.05
C ILE A 118 8.88 4.78 5.79
N ARG A 119 8.22 4.33 6.86
CA ARG A 119 8.67 3.22 7.70
C ARG A 119 7.77 2.03 7.48
#